data_AF-A0A2K9NT27-F1
#
_entry.id   AF-A0A2K9NT27-F1
#
_cell.length_a   1.000
_cell.length_b   1.000
_cell.length_c   1.000
_cell.angle_alpha   90.00
_cell.angle_beta   90.00
_cell.angle_gamma   90.00
#
_symmetry.space_group_name_H-M   'P 1'
#
loop_
_entity.id
_entity.type
_entity.pdbx_description
1 polymer ?
#
loop_
_entity_poly.entity_id
_entity_poly.type
_entity_poly.pdbx_seq_one_letter_code
_entity_poly.pdbx_strand_id
1 'polypeptide(L)'
;MRKILIILSIVVYSNTASAGMLSHIWDSLRTFLGLDITRTVNESVTPPGEVCSDTQGNRPTSNYPEQPSMGASPVFDEVPEEGEEKEVGFSPKDDTDADNLREELKENYKKLGGDPVALQQALCFYDKNRGINFEAAGDPSRKKGIKIQNQRYITINDMNKSYFKSRMFILDLETGKVKTYYSSHGAGGKKGVPESDAGTVETSNLDGSNASPRGFFITGSRINGSSDPKQRWKFSMKLHGLQEGVNDRSYSRAVVMHSFPDVTNDVASSDDEKPSLRTDPYPFYLSQGCTMVGPKVADEIVDTIKAPNNSSGGSLYYNYSSVEKSRGDSYCGDENLMKK
;
A
#
# COMPACT_ATOMS: atom_id res chain seq x y z
N MET A 1 -57.31 17.78 -3.94
CA MET A 1 -57.17 16.31 -4.03
C MET A 1 -55.79 15.92 -3.51
N ARG A 2 -55.71 15.24 -2.36
CA ARG A 2 -54.45 14.79 -1.76
C ARG A 2 -53.96 13.55 -2.51
N LYS A 3 -52.79 13.59 -3.13
CA LYS A 3 -52.13 12.39 -3.70
C LYS A 3 -51.50 11.61 -2.54
N ILE A 4 -52.01 10.42 -2.28
CA ILE A 4 -51.42 9.46 -1.33
C ILE A 4 -50.24 8.79 -2.05
N LEU A 5 -49.03 8.97 -1.51
CA LEU A 5 -47.84 8.27 -1.97
C LEU A 5 -47.78 6.91 -1.26
N ILE A 6 -48.07 5.82 -1.97
CA ILE A 6 -47.93 4.46 -1.44
C ILE A 6 -46.51 3.99 -1.77
N ILE A 7 -45.65 3.86 -0.75
CA ILE A 7 -44.33 3.26 -0.89
C ILE A 7 -44.49 1.76 -0.61
N LEU A 8 -44.44 0.94 -1.67
CA LEU A 8 -44.40 -0.52 -1.55
C LEU A 8 -42.92 -0.95 -1.47
N SER A 9 -42.48 -1.44 -0.32
CA SER A 9 -41.15 -2.04 -0.16
C SER A 9 -41.23 -3.52 -0.49
N ILE A 10 -40.71 -3.92 -1.66
CA ILE A 10 -40.55 -5.33 -2.03
C ILE A 10 -39.09 -5.71 -1.77
N VAL A 11 -38.86 -6.58 -0.79
CA VAL A 11 -37.54 -7.16 -0.51
C VAL A 11 -37.41 -8.47 -1.28
N VAL A 12 -36.54 -8.51 -2.29
CA VAL A 12 -36.22 -9.73 -3.04
C VAL A 12 -34.85 -10.24 -2.58
N TYR A 13 -34.81 -11.42 -1.96
CA TYR A 13 -33.56 -12.13 -1.70
C TYR A 13 -33.22 -13.00 -2.92
N SER A 14 -32.07 -12.77 -3.56
CA SER A 14 -31.57 -13.62 -4.64
C SER A 14 -30.20 -14.20 -4.31
N ASN A 15 -30.10 -15.54 -4.27
CA ASN A 15 -28.82 -16.24 -4.34
C ASN A 15 -28.31 -16.27 -5.79
N THR A 16 -26.99 -16.25 -5.94
CA THR A 16 -26.22 -15.99 -7.17
C THR A 16 -26.36 -17.08 -8.24
N ALA A 17 -27.50 -17.12 -8.95
CA ALA A 17 -27.65 -17.87 -10.20
C ALA A 17 -28.92 -17.46 -10.99
N SER A 18 -29.18 -16.17 -11.24
CA SER A 18 -30.29 -15.76 -12.13
C SER A 18 -30.32 -14.29 -12.58
N ALA A 19 -29.20 -13.56 -12.54
CA ALA A 19 -29.19 -12.12 -12.85
C ALA A 19 -29.69 -11.76 -14.28
N GLY A 20 -29.60 -12.68 -15.24
CA GLY A 20 -30.09 -12.47 -16.61
C GLY A 20 -31.60 -12.69 -16.81
N MET A 21 -32.28 -13.39 -15.90
CA MET A 21 -33.71 -13.73 -16.05
C MET A 21 -34.64 -12.70 -15.39
N LEU A 22 -34.10 -11.84 -14.52
CA LEU A 22 -34.87 -10.84 -13.74
C LEU A 22 -35.05 -9.50 -14.46
N SER A 23 -34.27 -9.19 -15.50
CA SER A 23 -34.42 -7.96 -16.30
C SER A 23 -35.73 -7.93 -17.08
N HIS A 24 -36.12 -9.07 -17.67
CA HIS A 24 -37.31 -9.18 -18.51
C HIS A 24 -38.65 -9.07 -17.74
N ILE A 25 -38.64 -9.42 -16.45
CA ILE A 25 -39.83 -9.30 -15.59
C ILE A 25 -40.07 -7.82 -15.21
N TRP A 26 -39.00 -7.05 -15.02
CA TRP A 26 -39.07 -5.64 -14.65
C TRP A 26 -39.53 -4.73 -15.80
N ASP A 27 -39.07 -4.98 -17.03
CA ASP A 27 -39.49 -4.19 -18.20
C ASP A 27 -40.99 -4.42 -18.55
N SER A 28 -41.50 -5.62 -18.27
CA SER A 28 -42.93 -5.94 -18.44
C SER A 28 -43.82 -5.22 -17.42
N LEU A 29 -43.36 -5.06 -16.18
CA LEU A 29 -44.08 -4.35 -15.11
C LEU A 29 -44.09 -2.82 -15.31
N ARG A 30 -43.02 -2.25 -15.86
CA ARG A 30 -42.90 -0.81 -16.15
C ARG A 30 -43.91 -0.35 -17.22
N THR A 31 -44.13 -1.20 -18.22
CA THR A 31 -45.06 -0.92 -19.33
C THR A 31 -46.53 -1.02 -18.89
N PHE A 32 -46.84 -1.83 -17.88
CA PHE A 32 -48.22 -2.06 -17.43
C PHE A 32 -48.73 -1.06 -16.38
N LEU A 33 -47.85 -0.46 -15.56
CA LEU A 33 -48.27 0.38 -14.43
C LEU A 33 -47.96 1.88 -14.54
N GLY A 34 -47.19 2.32 -15.54
CA GLY A 34 -46.96 3.76 -15.80
C GLY A 34 -46.36 4.54 -14.61
N LEU A 35 -45.62 3.88 -13.73
CA LEU A 35 -45.01 4.48 -12.54
C LEU A 35 -43.49 4.64 -12.72
N ASP A 36 -42.99 5.85 -12.45
CA ASP A 36 -41.57 6.17 -12.43
C ASP A 36 -40.97 5.66 -11.11
N ILE A 37 -40.38 4.46 -11.14
CA ILE A 37 -39.71 3.86 -9.99
C ILE A 37 -38.21 4.20 -10.05
N THR A 38 -37.74 5.03 -9.12
CA THR A 38 -36.31 5.28 -8.90
C THR A 38 -35.66 4.05 -8.27
N ARG A 39 -34.63 3.50 -8.92
CA ARG A 39 -33.84 2.37 -8.43
C ARG A 39 -32.83 2.85 -7.39
N THR A 40 -33.09 2.61 -6.11
CA THR A 40 -32.03 2.59 -5.09
C THR A 40 -31.36 1.22 -5.13
N VAL A 41 -30.17 1.15 -5.72
CA VAL A 41 -29.30 -0.03 -5.56
C VAL A 41 -28.65 0.11 -4.19
N ASN A 42 -29.06 -0.73 -3.23
CA ASN A 42 -28.22 -0.95 -2.06
C ASN A 42 -27.02 -1.77 -2.55
N GLU A 43 -25.95 -1.08 -2.91
CA GLU A 43 -24.63 -1.70 -2.99
C GLU A 43 -24.31 -2.25 -1.61
N SER A 44 -24.03 -3.55 -1.55
CA SER A 44 -23.49 -4.17 -0.35
C SER A 44 -22.14 -3.50 -0.05
N VAL A 45 -22.15 -2.60 0.92
CA VAL A 45 -20.93 -2.06 1.52
C VAL A 45 -20.19 -3.25 2.13
N THR A 46 -19.05 -3.61 1.55
CA THR A 46 -18.07 -4.46 2.23
C THR A 46 -17.73 -3.79 3.56
N PRO A 47 -17.81 -4.51 4.70
CA PRO A 47 -17.51 -3.90 5.99
C PRO A 47 -16.12 -3.27 5.96
N PRO A 48 -15.90 -2.12 6.61
CA PRO A 48 -14.56 -1.59 6.80
C PRO A 48 -13.72 -2.64 7.53
N GLY A 49 -12.73 -3.22 6.85
CA GLY A 49 -11.84 -4.21 7.43
C GLY A 49 -11.86 -5.62 6.82
N GLU A 50 -12.57 -5.88 5.72
CA GLU A 50 -12.26 -7.09 4.94
C GLU A 50 -10.89 -6.90 4.25
N VAL A 51 -9.96 -7.74 4.67
CA VAL A 51 -8.55 -7.76 4.27
C VAL A 51 -8.42 -7.92 2.74
N CYS A 52 -7.46 -7.22 2.10
CA CYS A 52 -7.01 -7.49 0.73
C CYS A 52 -7.03 -9.00 0.49
N SER A 53 -7.82 -9.53 -0.45
CA SER A 53 -7.74 -10.95 -0.78
C SER A 53 -6.64 -11.17 -1.83
N ASP A 54 -5.82 -12.21 -1.69
CA ASP A 54 -4.81 -12.52 -2.71
C ASP A 54 -5.47 -13.37 -3.80
N THR A 55 -5.57 -12.82 -5.02
CA THR A 55 -6.04 -13.59 -6.18
C THR A 55 -4.87 -14.21 -6.92
N GLN A 56 -4.87 -15.54 -7.05
CA GLN A 56 -4.05 -16.23 -8.05
C GLN A 56 -4.46 -15.72 -9.44
N GLY A 57 -3.50 -15.19 -10.21
CA GLY A 57 -3.68 -15.08 -11.66
C GLY A 57 -3.94 -16.48 -12.24
N ASN A 58 -4.72 -16.56 -13.31
CA ASN A 58 -5.05 -17.84 -13.95
C ASN A 58 -3.78 -18.65 -14.25
N ARG A 59 -3.59 -19.75 -13.53
CA ARG A 59 -2.45 -20.67 -13.64
C ARG A 59 -2.58 -21.51 -14.92
N PRO A 60 -1.59 -21.58 -15.83
CA PRO A 60 -1.40 -22.76 -16.64
C PRO A 60 -0.92 -23.88 -15.69
N THR A 61 -1.60 -25.02 -15.71
CA THR A 61 -1.27 -26.15 -14.83
C THR A 61 0.15 -26.65 -15.05
N SER A 62 1.05 -26.46 -14.09
CA SER A 62 2.27 -27.26 -13.98
C SER A 62 2.45 -27.78 -12.56
N ASN A 63 2.48 -29.10 -12.44
CA ASN A 63 2.66 -29.86 -11.21
C ASN A 63 4.02 -29.57 -10.58
N TYR A 64 4.02 -29.08 -9.34
CA TYR A 64 5.17 -29.19 -8.42
C TYR A 64 4.67 -29.68 -7.06
N PRO A 65 5.45 -30.53 -6.37
CA PRO A 65 4.97 -31.34 -5.27
C PRO A 65 4.72 -30.53 -4.00
N GLU A 66 3.67 -30.90 -3.26
CA GLU A 66 3.40 -30.39 -1.92
C GLU A 66 4.56 -30.72 -0.98
N GLN A 67 4.96 -29.75 -0.15
CA GLN A 67 5.96 -29.89 0.91
C GLN A 67 5.32 -29.57 2.27
N PRO A 68 5.81 -30.19 3.35
CA PRO A 68 4.98 -30.68 4.45
C PRO A 68 4.69 -29.65 5.55
N SER A 69 3.60 -29.90 6.30
CA SER A 69 3.19 -29.12 7.47
C SER A 69 4.25 -29.16 8.57
N MET A 70 4.82 -28.00 8.89
CA MET A 70 5.74 -27.84 10.01
C MET A 70 4.93 -27.59 11.29
N GLY A 71 5.12 -28.48 12.27
CA GLY A 71 4.44 -28.52 13.55
C GLY A 71 4.71 -27.33 14.47
N ALA A 72 3.86 -27.24 15.49
CA ALA A 72 3.85 -26.19 16.50
C ALA A 72 5.23 -25.96 17.14
N SER A 73 5.54 -24.70 17.43
CA SER A 73 6.71 -24.26 18.21
C SER A 73 6.26 -23.36 19.37
N PRO A 74 7.08 -23.26 20.43
CA PRO A 74 6.62 -23.34 21.81
C PRO A 74 6.25 -21.98 22.42
N VAL A 75 5.51 -22.08 23.54
CA VAL A 75 5.17 -21.01 24.46
C VAL A 75 6.46 -20.45 25.09
N PHE A 76 6.63 -19.13 25.04
CA PHE A 76 7.68 -18.41 25.77
C PHE A 76 7.03 -17.50 26.81
N ASP A 77 7.56 -17.58 28.03
CA ASP A 77 7.12 -16.88 29.24
C ASP A 77 7.37 -15.35 29.20
N GLU A 78 6.61 -14.66 30.04
CA GLU A 78 6.54 -13.20 30.23
C GLU A 78 7.91 -12.55 30.57
N VAL A 79 8.13 -11.34 30.04
CA VAL A 79 9.27 -10.46 30.39
C VAL A 79 8.71 -9.22 31.13
N PRO A 80 9.32 -8.75 32.24
CA PRO A 80 8.75 -7.71 33.09
C PRO A 80 9.00 -6.28 32.58
N GLU A 81 8.17 -5.37 33.11
CA GLU A 81 8.09 -3.93 32.84
C GLU A 81 9.27 -3.06 33.29
N GLU A 82 9.42 -1.98 32.52
CA GLU A 82 9.89 -0.60 32.81
C GLU A 82 11.35 -0.31 33.23
N GLY A 83 11.97 0.54 32.39
CA GLY A 83 13.05 1.46 32.76
C GLY A 83 12.94 2.73 31.91
N GLU A 84 12.87 3.89 32.56
CA GLU A 84 12.88 5.22 31.91
C GLU A 84 14.21 5.46 31.18
N GLU A 85 14.15 5.81 29.89
CA GLU A 85 15.31 6.31 29.16
C GLU A 85 15.12 7.75 28.68
N LYS A 86 16.16 8.53 28.93
CA LYS A 86 16.28 9.98 28.78
C LYS A 86 16.23 10.39 27.30
N GLU A 87 15.49 11.45 27.01
CA GLU A 87 15.56 12.14 25.72
C GLU A 87 17.00 12.63 25.46
N VAL A 88 17.68 12.00 24.49
CA VAL A 88 18.94 12.51 23.95
C VAL A 88 18.57 13.58 22.92
N GLY A 89 18.73 14.85 23.31
CA GLY A 89 18.55 16.00 22.44
C GLY A 89 19.53 15.97 21.25
N PHE A 90 18.98 16.01 20.04
CA PHE A 90 19.73 16.11 18.79
C PHE A 90 20.12 17.57 18.52
N SER A 91 21.42 17.83 18.35
CA SER A 91 21.95 19.12 17.88
C SER A 91 21.86 19.18 16.34
N PRO A 92 21.46 20.32 15.73
CA PRO A 92 21.47 20.46 14.28
C PRO A 92 22.88 20.25 13.71
N LYS A 93 23.01 19.43 12.66
CA LYS A 93 24.22 19.35 11.84
C LYS A 93 24.36 20.66 11.05
N ASP A 94 25.60 21.10 10.81
CA ASP A 94 25.93 22.29 10.01
C ASP A 94 25.31 22.19 8.60
N ASP A 95 24.94 23.32 8.00
CA ASP A 95 24.21 23.35 6.70
C ASP A 95 25.04 22.66 5.59
N THR A 96 26.37 22.80 5.64
CA THR A 96 27.32 22.13 4.75
C THR A 96 27.33 20.60 4.88
N ASP A 97 27.10 20.07 6.09
CA ASP A 97 27.03 18.63 6.31
C ASP A 97 25.70 18.04 5.80
N ALA A 98 24.62 18.81 5.86
CA ALA A 98 23.33 18.40 5.33
C ALA A 98 23.34 18.29 3.79
N ASP A 99 23.95 19.26 3.10
CA ASP A 99 24.06 19.23 1.63
C ASP A 99 24.94 18.07 1.14
N ASN A 100 26.09 17.84 1.79
CA ASN A 100 26.96 16.71 1.48
C ASN A 100 26.23 15.36 1.67
N LEU A 101 25.45 15.24 2.74
CA LEU A 101 24.65 14.04 3.01
C LEU A 101 23.55 13.81 1.96
N ARG A 102 22.93 14.88 1.45
CA ARG A 102 21.90 14.77 0.40
C ARG A 102 22.49 14.35 -0.94
N GLU A 103 23.68 14.83 -1.29
CA GLU A 103 24.38 14.36 -2.49
C GLU A 103 24.87 12.90 -2.33
N GLU A 104 25.38 12.50 -1.17
CA GLU A 104 25.71 11.11 -0.89
C GLU A 104 24.48 10.19 -1.03
N LEU A 105 23.35 10.58 -0.43
CA LEU A 105 22.08 9.85 -0.53
C LEU A 105 21.67 9.65 -2.00
N LYS A 106 21.82 10.69 -2.82
CA LYS A 106 21.48 10.67 -4.25
C LYS A 106 22.38 9.72 -5.04
N GLU A 107 23.68 9.74 -4.80
CA GLU A 107 24.60 8.81 -5.46
C GLU A 107 24.36 7.36 -4.99
N ASN A 108 24.10 7.14 -3.70
CA ASN A 108 23.75 5.84 -3.13
C ASN A 108 22.44 5.29 -3.71
N TYR A 109 21.43 6.14 -3.84
CA TYR A 109 20.14 5.78 -4.44
C TYR A 109 20.29 5.42 -5.93
N LYS A 110 21.05 6.23 -6.68
CA LYS A 110 21.35 5.99 -8.10
C LYS A 110 22.19 4.73 -8.30
N LYS A 111 23.17 4.46 -7.42
CA LYS A 111 23.99 3.23 -7.42
C LYS A 111 23.13 1.97 -7.34
N LEU A 112 22.06 2.00 -6.56
CA LEU A 112 21.08 0.90 -6.47
C LEU A 112 20.01 0.92 -7.58
N GLY A 113 20.18 1.79 -8.59
CA GLY A 113 19.31 1.89 -9.74
C GLY A 113 18.04 2.72 -9.52
N GLY A 114 17.96 3.53 -8.45
CA GLY A 114 16.84 4.44 -8.22
C GLY A 114 16.70 5.51 -9.30
N ASP A 115 15.47 6.01 -9.53
CA ASP A 115 15.18 7.10 -10.47
C ASP A 115 15.37 8.47 -9.77
N PRO A 116 16.36 9.30 -10.16
CA PRO A 116 16.64 10.56 -9.48
C PRO A 116 15.43 11.50 -9.33
N VAL A 117 14.48 11.45 -10.28
CA VAL A 117 13.23 12.23 -10.19
C VAL A 117 12.40 11.77 -8.99
N ALA A 118 12.28 10.47 -8.76
CA ALA A 118 11.54 9.94 -7.61
C ALA A 118 12.13 10.42 -6.28
N LEU A 119 13.47 10.41 -6.17
CA LEU A 119 14.17 10.91 -4.99
C LEU A 119 13.89 12.40 -4.77
N GLN A 120 14.06 13.23 -5.80
CA GLN A 120 13.85 14.66 -5.70
C GLN A 120 12.41 15.01 -5.28
N GLN A 121 11.42 14.35 -5.88
CA GLN A 121 10.02 14.53 -5.51
C GLN A 121 9.75 14.09 -4.06
N ALA A 122 10.31 12.96 -3.62
CA ALA A 122 10.14 12.45 -2.26
C ALA A 122 10.78 13.36 -1.21
N LEU A 123 12.01 13.83 -1.45
CA LEU A 123 12.69 14.78 -0.59
C LEU A 123 11.95 16.12 -0.55
N CYS A 124 11.50 16.63 -1.69
CA CYS A 124 10.73 17.88 -1.73
C CYS A 124 9.42 17.77 -0.94
N PHE A 125 8.67 16.67 -1.13
CA PHE A 125 7.45 16.41 -0.36
C PHE A 125 7.77 16.37 1.14
N TYR A 126 8.79 15.60 1.52
CA TYR A 126 9.21 15.44 2.90
C TYR A 126 9.58 16.77 3.55
N ASP A 127 10.46 17.56 2.94
CA ASP A 127 10.96 18.81 3.51
C ASP A 127 9.82 19.83 3.68
N LYS A 128 8.86 19.88 2.76
CA LYS A 128 7.66 20.73 2.85
C LYS A 128 6.64 20.26 3.90
N ASN A 129 6.53 18.95 4.15
CA ASN A 129 5.37 18.38 4.83
C ASN A 129 5.68 17.56 6.10
N ARG A 130 6.95 17.30 6.46
CA ARG A 130 7.34 16.52 7.66
C ARG A 130 6.74 17.05 8.97
N GLY A 131 6.42 18.34 9.02
CA GLY A 131 5.80 19.01 10.16
C GLY A 131 4.27 18.97 10.18
N ILE A 132 3.63 18.59 9.07
CA ILE A 132 2.20 18.80 8.82
C ILE A 132 1.38 17.60 9.30
N ASN A 133 0.22 17.88 9.87
CA ASN A 133 -0.78 16.87 10.22
C ASN A 133 -1.75 16.70 9.05
N PHE A 134 -2.06 15.47 8.71
CA PHE A 134 -2.95 15.09 7.61
C PHE A 134 -4.19 14.41 8.14
N GLU A 135 -5.26 14.44 7.37
CA GLU A 135 -6.41 13.57 7.61
C GLU A 135 -6.03 12.11 7.36
N ALA A 136 -6.43 11.23 8.28
CA ALA A 136 -6.33 9.79 8.09
C ALA A 136 -7.63 9.28 7.45
N ALA A 137 -7.83 9.60 6.17
CA ALA A 137 -9.07 9.31 5.44
C ALA A 137 -9.50 7.84 5.61
N GLY A 138 -10.77 7.65 5.98
CA GLY A 138 -11.36 6.33 6.23
C GLY A 138 -10.96 5.65 7.54
N ASP A 139 -9.97 6.13 8.31
CA ASP A 139 -9.54 5.49 9.57
C ASP A 139 -10.26 6.07 10.80
N PRO A 140 -11.29 5.38 11.35
CA PRO A 140 -12.03 5.87 12.51
C PRO A 140 -11.16 5.94 13.78
N SER A 141 -10.05 5.21 13.84
CA SER A 141 -9.13 5.20 14.99
C SER A 141 -8.23 6.43 15.02
N ARG A 142 -8.11 7.18 13.92
CA ARG A 142 -7.19 8.32 13.77
C ARG A 142 -7.90 9.64 13.52
N LYS A 143 -8.94 9.94 14.33
CA LYS A 143 -9.69 11.21 14.24
C LYS A 143 -8.82 12.46 14.40
N LYS A 144 -7.71 12.39 15.14
CA LYS A 144 -6.77 13.51 15.32
C LYS A 144 -5.86 13.74 14.11
N GLY A 145 -5.91 12.88 13.10
CA GLY A 145 -5.03 12.93 11.93
C GLY A 145 -3.80 12.04 12.09
N ILE A 146 -2.92 12.13 11.11
CA ILE A 146 -1.67 11.40 10.99
C ILE A 146 -0.55 12.31 10.50
N LYS A 147 0.67 12.11 11.01
CA LYS A 147 1.85 12.90 10.68
C LYS A 147 3.06 11.97 10.55
N ILE A 148 4.06 12.40 9.78
CA ILE A 148 5.36 11.72 9.68
C ILE A 148 6.08 11.87 11.04
N GLN A 149 6.09 10.80 11.84
CA GLN A 149 6.82 10.79 13.12
C GLN A 149 8.19 10.14 12.98
N ASN A 150 8.33 9.15 12.10
CA ASN A 150 9.63 8.60 11.76
C ASN A 150 10.27 9.50 10.68
N GLN A 151 11.05 10.47 11.14
CA GLN A 151 11.72 11.47 10.30
C GLN A 151 13.06 11.00 9.71
N ARG A 152 13.52 9.82 10.13
CA ARG A 152 14.80 9.28 9.67
C ARG A 152 14.68 8.62 8.30
N TYR A 153 13.56 7.94 8.04
CA TYR A 153 13.42 7.11 6.85
C TYR A 153 12.42 7.67 5.84
N ILE A 154 12.67 7.41 4.56
CA ILE A 154 11.69 7.56 3.48
C ILE A 154 11.69 6.27 2.67
N THR A 155 10.50 5.78 2.33
CA THR A 155 10.36 4.64 1.42
C THR A 155 9.90 5.12 0.05
N ILE A 156 10.63 4.74 -1.01
CA ILE A 156 10.21 4.94 -2.40
C ILE A 156 9.99 3.56 -3.02
N ASN A 157 8.78 3.28 -3.46
CA ASN A 157 8.44 2.12 -4.25
C ASN A 157 8.21 2.56 -5.70
N ASP A 158 9.18 2.27 -6.57
CA ASP A 158 9.18 2.69 -7.96
C ASP A 158 8.32 1.75 -8.82
N MET A 159 7.08 2.18 -9.04
CA MET A 159 6.07 1.48 -9.83
C MET A 159 6.33 1.59 -11.34
N ASN A 160 7.36 2.32 -11.78
CA ASN A 160 7.81 2.32 -13.17
C ASN A 160 8.76 1.15 -13.47
N LYS A 161 9.21 0.42 -12.44
CA LYS A 161 10.01 -0.78 -12.57
C LYS A 161 9.13 -2.02 -12.49
N SER A 162 9.45 -2.99 -13.34
CA SER A 162 8.93 -4.35 -13.20
C SER A 162 9.25 -4.93 -11.83
N TYR A 163 8.32 -5.72 -11.26
CA TYR A 163 8.51 -6.40 -9.98
C TYR A 163 9.61 -7.48 -10.02
N PHE A 164 10.09 -7.88 -11.21
CA PHE A 164 11.27 -8.73 -11.37
C PHE A 164 12.58 -8.01 -11.01
N LYS A 165 12.53 -6.71 -10.69
CA LYS A 165 13.68 -5.91 -10.26
C LYS A 165 13.44 -5.42 -8.84
N SER A 166 14.54 -5.23 -8.10
CA SER A 166 14.52 -4.46 -6.86
C SER A 166 13.99 -3.05 -7.18
N ARG A 167 12.94 -2.62 -6.47
CA ARG A 167 12.22 -1.39 -6.78
C ARG A 167 11.64 -0.68 -5.57
N MET A 168 11.70 -1.30 -4.38
CA MET A 168 11.38 -0.63 -3.13
C MET A 168 12.68 -0.24 -2.44
N PHE A 169 12.86 1.06 -2.21
CA PHE A 169 14.04 1.65 -1.63
C PHE A 169 13.67 2.24 -0.27
N ILE A 170 14.49 1.98 0.74
CA ILE A 170 14.43 2.65 2.04
C ILE A 170 15.66 3.54 2.15
N LEU A 171 15.40 4.83 2.28
CA LEU A 171 16.39 5.89 2.38
C LEU A 171 16.60 6.23 3.87
N ASP A 172 17.83 6.21 4.35
CA ASP A 172 18.19 6.71 5.67
C ASP A 172 18.71 8.15 5.56
N LEU A 173 17.89 9.11 5.95
CA LEU A 173 18.21 10.54 5.84
C LEU A 173 19.26 11.00 6.85
N GLU A 174 19.59 10.20 7.87
CA GLU A 174 20.63 10.55 8.84
C GLU A 174 22.01 10.10 8.42
N THR A 175 22.08 9.00 7.65
CA THR A 175 23.32 8.34 7.24
C THR A 175 23.60 8.38 5.75
N GLY A 176 22.63 8.79 4.91
CA GLY A 176 22.77 8.78 3.46
C GLY A 176 22.69 7.38 2.84
N LYS A 177 22.51 6.33 3.65
CA LYS A 177 22.48 4.94 3.21
C LYS A 177 21.14 4.60 2.57
N VAL A 178 21.20 3.68 1.61
CA VAL A 178 20.01 3.17 0.93
C VAL A 178 20.03 1.65 0.94
N LYS A 179 18.88 1.04 1.26
CA LYS A 179 18.63 -0.38 1.01
C LYS A 179 17.55 -0.54 -0.05
N THR A 180 17.69 -1.52 -0.93
CA THR A 180 16.68 -1.86 -1.94
C THR A 180 16.21 -3.30 -1.79
N TYR A 181 14.92 -3.48 -2.04
CA TYR A 181 14.18 -4.72 -1.86
C TYR A 181 13.28 -4.96 -3.08
N TYR A 182 12.84 -6.20 -3.22
CA TYR A 182 11.78 -6.56 -4.15
C TYR A 182 10.43 -6.26 -3.52
N SER A 183 9.52 -5.78 -4.35
CA SER A 183 8.13 -5.57 -3.98
C SER A 183 7.22 -6.04 -5.09
N SER A 184 6.10 -6.66 -4.75
CA SER A 184 4.97 -6.86 -5.67
C SER A 184 3.86 -5.83 -5.39
N HIS A 185 2.90 -5.76 -6.31
CA HIS A 185 1.85 -4.76 -6.36
C HIS A 185 0.49 -5.38 -6.72
N GLY A 186 -0.54 -4.54 -6.77
CA GLY A 186 -1.89 -4.93 -7.15
C GLY A 186 -2.04 -5.34 -8.60
N ALA A 187 -2.90 -6.32 -8.85
CA ALA A 187 -3.09 -6.97 -10.14
C ALA A 187 -3.72 -6.09 -11.22
N GLY A 188 -4.47 -5.05 -10.86
CA GLY A 188 -5.25 -4.28 -11.82
C GLY A 188 -6.37 -5.10 -12.50
N GLY A 189 -7.55 -4.50 -12.61
CA GLY A 189 -8.72 -5.12 -13.21
C GLY A 189 -9.16 -6.45 -12.56
N LYS A 190 -10.18 -7.09 -13.14
CA LYS A 190 -10.71 -8.39 -12.66
C LYS A 190 -9.96 -9.59 -13.23
N LYS A 191 -9.11 -9.39 -14.24
CA LYS A 191 -8.41 -10.47 -14.99
C LYS A 191 -6.91 -10.53 -14.73
N GLY A 192 -6.35 -9.59 -13.95
CA GLY A 192 -4.91 -9.45 -13.70
C GLY A 192 -4.13 -8.90 -14.90
N VAL A 193 -2.89 -8.49 -14.68
CA VAL A 193 -1.95 -8.07 -15.73
C VAL A 193 -1.35 -9.30 -16.43
N PRO A 194 -1.36 -9.40 -17.78
CA PRO A 194 -0.59 -10.41 -18.49
C PRO A 194 0.90 -10.32 -18.15
N GLU A 195 1.62 -11.44 -18.11
CA GLU A 195 3.07 -11.43 -17.83
C GLU A 195 3.87 -10.59 -18.84
N SER A 196 3.40 -10.46 -20.09
CA SER A 196 3.98 -9.55 -21.08
C SER A 196 3.96 -8.08 -20.67
N ASP A 197 3.01 -7.73 -19.80
CA ASP A 197 2.74 -6.37 -19.35
C ASP A 197 3.17 -6.18 -17.88
N ALA A 198 3.89 -7.17 -17.31
CA ALA A 198 4.47 -7.16 -15.96
C ALA A 198 5.40 -5.96 -15.66
N GLY A 199 5.82 -5.24 -16.71
CA GLY A 199 6.60 -4.00 -16.61
C GLY A 199 5.75 -2.73 -16.45
N THR A 200 4.44 -2.79 -16.74
CA THR A 200 3.51 -1.66 -16.62
C THR A 200 2.60 -1.86 -15.41
N VAL A 201 2.78 -1.00 -14.41
CA VAL A 201 1.92 -1.00 -13.23
C VAL A 201 0.67 -0.17 -13.50
N GLU A 202 -0.50 -0.80 -13.43
CA GLU A 202 -1.76 -0.07 -13.28
C GLU A 202 -1.88 0.47 -11.86
N THR A 203 -2.21 1.76 -11.73
CA THR A 203 -2.48 2.39 -10.45
C THR A 203 -3.91 2.93 -10.40
N SER A 204 -4.55 2.86 -9.25
CA SER A 204 -5.94 3.29 -9.10
C SER A 204 -6.29 3.61 -7.65
N ASN A 205 -7.21 4.55 -7.48
CA ASN A 205 -7.85 4.87 -6.21
C ASN A 205 -9.27 4.25 -6.08
N LEU A 206 -9.79 3.65 -7.16
CA LEU A 206 -11.15 3.13 -7.20
C LEU A 206 -11.30 1.82 -6.41
N ASP A 207 -12.45 1.67 -5.77
CA ASP A 207 -12.78 0.43 -5.07
C ASP A 207 -12.97 -0.73 -6.05
N GLY A 208 -12.60 -1.94 -5.63
CA GLY A 208 -12.67 -3.15 -6.46
C GLY A 208 -11.77 -3.15 -7.71
N SER A 209 -10.86 -2.18 -7.86
CA SER A 209 -9.99 -2.10 -9.04
C SER A 209 -8.78 -3.03 -8.98
N ASN A 210 -8.50 -3.64 -7.82
CA ASN A 210 -7.34 -4.49 -7.54
C ASN A 210 -5.95 -3.88 -7.80
N ALA A 211 -5.89 -2.60 -8.20
CA ALA A 211 -4.64 -1.90 -8.53
C ALA A 211 -4.11 -1.14 -7.31
N SER A 212 -2.80 -1.07 -7.17
CA SER A 212 -2.17 -0.31 -6.09
C SER A 212 -2.43 1.20 -6.25
N PRO A 213 -2.68 1.94 -5.17
CA PRO A 213 -2.77 3.39 -5.22
C PRO A 213 -1.37 4.00 -5.42
N ARG A 214 -1.29 5.10 -6.20
CA ARG A 214 -0.05 5.88 -6.40
C ARG A 214 0.07 7.03 -5.40
N GLY A 215 1.15 7.79 -5.47
CA GLY A 215 1.32 9.03 -4.73
C GLY A 215 1.89 8.84 -3.32
N PHE A 216 1.70 9.83 -2.46
CA PHE A 216 2.33 9.90 -1.13
C PHE A 216 1.43 9.33 -0.02
N PHE A 217 2.06 8.64 0.92
CA PHE A 217 1.45 7.96 2.05
C PHE A 217 2.24 8.19 3.34
N ILE A 218 1.59 8.07 4.49
CA ILE A 218 2.27 7.83 5.77
C ILE A 218 2.04 6.38 6.18
N THR A 219 3.12 5.68 6.57
CA THR A 219 3.00 4.32 7.09
C THR A 219 2.25 4.34 8.42
N GLY A 220 1.32 3.40 8.60
CA GLY A 220 0.54 3.26 9.81
C GLY A 220 1.16 2.29 10.80
N SER A 221 0.35 1.85 11.75
CA SER A 221 0.77 0.84 12.72
C SER A 221 0.89 -0.53 12.05
N ARG A 222 1.84 -1.33 12.55
CA ARG A 222 1.87 -2.77 12.32
C ARG A 222 0.64 -3.41 12.96
N ILE A 223 -0.04 -4.26 12.20
CA ILE A 223 -1.15 -5.10 12.65
C ILE A 223 -0.65 -6.52 12.55
N ASN A 224 -0.47 -7.18 13.69
CA ASN A 224 -0.14 -8.60 13.69
C ASN A 224 -1.33 -9.39 13.13
N GLY A 225 -1.03 -10.55 12.52
CA GLY A 225 -1.94 -11.32 11.68
C GLY A 225 -3.30 -11.57 12.34
N SER A 226 -4.35 -11.62 11.52
CA SER A 226 -5.68 -11.99 11.96
C SER A 226 -5.72 -13.45 12.42
N SER A 227 -6.72 -13.77 13.23
CA SER A 227 -7.16 -15.16 13.44
C SER A 227 -7.82 -15.77 12.19
N ASP A 228 -7.94 -15.01 11.10
CA ASP A 228 -8.47 -15.47 9.82
C ASP A 228 -7.53 -16.52 9.18
N PRO A 229 -7.97 -17.79 9.05
CA PRO A 229 -7.16 -18.84 8.43
C PRO A 229 -6.87 -18.61 6.94
N LYS A 230 -7.54 -17.66 6.28
CA LYS A 230 -7.27 -17.27 4.88
C LYS A 230 -6.14 -16.24 4.78
N GLN A 231 -5.82 -15.52 5.85
CA GLN A 231 -4.72 -14.56 5.85
C GLN A 231 -3.39 -15.32 5.97
N ARG A 232 -2.58 -15.27 4.92
CA ARG A 232 -1.32 -16.04 4.84
C ARG A 232 -0.10 -15.32 5.41
N TRP A 233 -0.26 -14.09 5.89
CA TRP A 233 0.84 -13.26 6.37
C TRP A 233 0.72 -12.92 7.86
N LYS A 234 1.87 -12.97 8.54
CA LYS A 234 1.98 -12.79 10.00
C LYS A 234 1.69 -11.36 10.47
N PHE A 235 1.78 -10.37 9.59
CA PHE A 235 1.46 -8.99 9.91
C PHE A 235 1.19 -8.19 8.64
N SER A 236 0.49 -7.08 8.80
CA SER A 236 0.33 -6.05 7.78
C SER A 236 0.67 -4.68 8.35
N MET A 237 0.96 -3.72 7.49
CA MET A 237 1.16 -2.32 7.86
C MET A 237 0.27 -1.45 6.99
N LYS A 238 -0.54 -0.61 7.63
CA LYS A 238 -1.45 0.32 6.94
C LYS A 238 -0.66 1.34 6.12
N LEU A 239 -1.22 1.77 4.99
CA LEU A 239 -0.73 2.91 4.21
C LEU A 239 -1.84 3.96 4.17
N HIS A 240 -1.61 5.11 4.81
CA HIS A 240 -2.56 6.22 4.83
C HIS A 240 -2.24 7.17 3.69
N GLY A 241 -3.10 7.23 2.67
CA GLY A 241 -2.95 8.17 1.57
C GLY A 241 -3.11 9.61 2.04
N LEU A 242 -2.40 10.53 1.38
CA LEU A 242 -2.32 11.95 1.75
C LEU A 242 -2.98 12.88 0.73
N GLN A 243 -3.44 12.34 -0.40
CA GLN A 243 -3.91 13.10 -1.55
C GLN A 243 -5.35 12.72 -1.94
N GLU A 244 -6.26 13.68 -1.84
CA GLU A 244 -7.67 13.53 -2.21
C GLU A 244 -7.81 13.19 -3.69
N GLY A 245 -8.64 12.19 -3.99
CA GLY A 245 -8.87 11.67 -5.34
C GLY A 245 -7.73 10.80 -5.87
N VAL A 246 -6.56 10.78 -5.23
CA VAL A 246 -5.38 10.02 -5.68
C VAL A 246 -5.18 8.75 -4.85
N ASN A 247 -5.26 8.85 -3.53
CA ASN A 247 -5.04 7.72 -2.62
C ASN A 247 -5.78 7.81 -1.28
N ASP A 248 -6.74 8.74 -1.15
CA ASP A 248 -7.61 8.90 0.02
C ASP A 248 -8.44 7.65 0.36
N ARG A 249 -8.65 6.73 -0.59
CA ARG A 249 -9.42 5.49 -0.38
C ARG A 249 -8.57 4.30 0.04
N SER A 250 -7.26 4.47 0.22
CA SER A 250 -6.36 3.35 0.55
C SER A 250 -6.78 2.60 1.82
N TYR A 251 -7.20 3.32 2.85
CA TYR A 251 -7.65 2.68 4.09
C TYR A 251 -8.93 1.88 3.90
N SER A 252 -9.97 2.49 3.30
CA SER A 252 -11.26 1.83 3.07
C SER A 252 -11.14 0.61 2.17
N ARG A 253 -10.14 0.60 1.29
CA ARG A 253 -9.80 -0.52 0.39
C ARG A 253 -8.87 -1.56 1.03
N ALA A 254 -8.59 -1.44 2.32
CA ALA A 254 -7.67 -2.30 3.07
C ALA A 254 -6.28 -2.43 2.42
N VAL A 255 -5.80 -1.39 1.73
CA VAL A 255 -4.47 -1.39 1.11
C VAL A 255 -3.41 -1.29 2.20
N VAL A 256 -2.61 -2.35 2.31
CA VAL A 256 -1.54 -2.50 3.29
C VAL A 256 -0.26 -2.98 2.63
N MET A 257 0.85 -2.89 3.35
CA MET A 257 2.06 -3.64 3.07
C MET A 257 2.07 -4.94 3.88
N HIS A 258 2.37 -6.08 3.28
CA HIS A 258 2.49 -7.37 3.97
C HIS A 258 3.55 -8.27 3.35
N SER A 259 3.89 -9.36 4.04
CA SER A 259 4.75 -10.38 3.47
C SER A 259 3.98 -11.31 2.53
N PHE A 260 4.66 -11.86 1.52
CA PHE A 260 4.11 -12.91 0.68
C PHE A 260 5.21 -13.94 0.33
N PRO A 261 4.98 -15.25 0.50
CA PRO A 261 6.02 -16.28 0.32
C PRO A 261 6.75 -16.23 -1.02
N ASP A 262 6.02 -15.85 -2.07
CA ASP A 262 6.53 -15.81 -3.44
C ASP A 262 7.10 -14.44 -3.85
N VAL A 263 7.43 -13.58 -2.88
CA VAL A 263 8.30 -12.42 -3.15
C VAL A 263 9.69 -12.76 -2.63
N THR A 264 10.72 -12.53 -3.47
CA THR A 264 12.09 -12.83 -3.07
C THR A 264 12.52 -12.03 -1.84
N ASN A 265 13.43 -12.62 -1.08
CA ASN A 265 13.97 -12.05 0.16
C ASN A 265 15.29 -11.31 -0.06
N ASP A 266 15.71 -11.16 -1.31
CA ASP A 266 16.98 -10.54 -1.67
C ASP A 266 16.95 -9.04 -1.33
N VAL A 267 18.06 -8.55 -0.77
CA VAL A 267 18.28 -7.16 -0.39
C VAL A 267 19.66 -6.75 -0.87
N ALA A 268 19.79 -5.50 -1.32
CA ALA A 268 21.08 -4.88 -1.61
C ALA A 268 21.21 -3.55 -0.86
N SER A 269 22.42 -3.21 -0.44
CA SER A 269 22.75 -1.99 0.30
C SER A 269 23.69 -1.10 -0.51
N SER A 270 23.60 0.20 -0.31
CA SER A 270 24.57 1.16 -0.88
C SER A 270 25.98 0.95 -0.33
N ASP A 271 26.10 0.33 0.85
CA ASP A 271 27.38 -0.07 1.46
C ASP A 271 28.05 -1.24 0.71
N ASP A 272 27.30 -1.99 -0.11
CA ASP A 272 27.87 -3.12 -0.85
C ASP A 272 28.83 -2.61 -1.92
N GLU A 273 30.03 -3.18 -2.02
CA GLU A 273 31.01 -2.80 -3.06
C GLU A 273 30.41 -3.00 -4.47
N LYS A 274 29.67 -4.11 -4.65
CA LYS A 274 28.97 -4.49 -5.88
C LYS A 274 27.58 -5.00 -5.53
N PRO A 275 26.58 -4.12 -5.35
CA PRO A 275 25.24 -4.52 -4.94
C PRO A 275 24.64 -5.50 -5.96
N SER A 276 24.26 -6.69 -5.50
CA SER A 276 23.62 -7.69 -6.34
C SER A 276 22.14 -7.33 -6.52
N LEU A 277 21.82 -6.71 -7.65
CA LEU A 277 20.44 -6.47 -8.06
C LEU A 277 20.01 -7.65 -8.93
N ARG A 278 19.62 -8.76 -8.29
CA ARG A 278 19.24 -9.98 -9.03
C ARG A 278 18.16 -9.65 -10.07
N THR A 279 18.29 -10.19 -11.27
CA THR A 279 17.34 -9.92 -12.36
C THR A 279 16.56 -11.16 -12.79
N ASP A 280 16.78 -12.30 -12.12
CA ASP A 280 16.12 -13.54 -12.50
C ASP A 280 14.62 -13.45 -12.25
N PRO A 281 13.79 -13.83 -13.22
CA PRO A 281 12.36 -13.88 -13.01
C PRO A 281 12.03 -14.92 -11.91
N TYR A 282 11.32 -14.48 -10.87
CA TYR A 282 10.74 -15.33 -9.84
C TYR A 282 9.21 -15.34 -10.02
N PRO A 283 8.48 -16.42 -9.67
CA PRO A 283 7.06 -16.55 -9.97
C PRO A 283 6.20 -15.34 -9.66
N PHE A 284 5.30 -15.07 -10.60
CA PHE A 284 4.42 -13.91 -10.66
C PHE A 284 3.25 -14.04 -9.68
N TYR A 285 3.21 -13.17 -8.67
CA TYR A 285 2.05 -13.01 -7.82
C TYR A 285 1.75 -11.53 -7.58
N LEU A 286 0.52 -11.12 -7.90
CA LEU A 286 0.00 -9.78 -7.68
C LEU A 286 -1.11 -9.83 -6.63
N SER A 287 -1.17 -8.81 -5.79
CA SER A 287 -2.20 -8.66 -4.75
C SER A 287 -3.46 -8.01 -5.32
N GLN A 288 -4.43 -7.67 -4.47
CA GLN A 288 -5.57 -6.80 -4.83
C GLN A 288 -5.35 -5.32 -4.51
N GLY A 289 -4.10 -4.87 -4.56
CA GLY A 289 -3.72 -3.46 -4.37
C GLY A 289 -2.66 -3.25 -3.29
N CYS A 290 -2.47 -4.25 -2.43
CA CYS A 290 -1.48 -4.29 -1.38
C CYS A 290 -0.02 -4.35 -1.91
N THR A 291 0.92 -3.77 -1.16
CA THR A 291 2.36 -3.94 -1.43
C THR A 291 2.83 -5.22 -0.77
N MET A 292 3.47 -6.13 -1.51
CA MET A 292 4.00 -7.38 -0.96
C MET A 292 5.52 -7.40 -0.95
N VAL A 293 6.13 -7.88 0.14
CA VAL A 293 7.59 -8.01 0.29
C VAL A 293 7.96 -9.44 0.73
N GLY A 294 9.24 -9.82 0.58
CA GLY A 294 9.70 -11.15 0.96
C GLY A 294 9.58 -11.40 2.48
N PRO A 295 9.13 -12.58 2.93
CA PRO A 295 8.82 -12.86 4.33
C PRO A 295 10.00 -12.73 5.29
N LYS A 296 11.24 -12.96 4.85
CA LYS A 296 12.45 -12.86 5.69
C LYS A 296 12.91 -11.43 5.92
N VAL A 297 12.58 -10.50 5.02
CA VAL A 297 12.95 -9.08 5.12
C VAL A 297 11.81 -8.21 5.63
N ALA A 298 10.59 -8.74 5.65
CA ALA A 298 9.39 -7.97 5.96
C ALA A 298 9.41 -7.35 7.36
N ASP A 299 9.87 -8.09 8.38
CA ASP A 299 9.97 -7.58 9.75
C ASP A 299 10.96 -6.42 9.86
N GLU A 300 12.15 -6.56 9.26
CA GLU A 300 13.17 -5.50 9.20
C GLU A 300 12.61 -4.23 8.54
N ILE A 301 11.94 -4.37 7.39
CA ILE A 301 11.34 -3.26 6.67
C ILE A 301 10.34 -2.53 7.57
N VAL A 302 9.38 -3.25 8.16
CA VAL A 302 8.35 -2.63 9.02
C VAL A 302 8.97 -1.98 10.24
N ASP A 303 9.92 -2.64 10.90
CA ASP A 303 10.56 -2.09 12.08
C ASP A 303 11.36 -0.82 11.78
N THR A 304 11.93 -0.73 10.57
CA THR A 304 12.63 0.47 10.09
C THR A 304 11.67 1.63 9.85
N ILE A 305 10.49 1.37 9.27
CA ILE A 305 9.61 2.43 8.73
C ILE A 305 8.34 2.70 9.56
N LYS A 306 8.14 1.97 10.66
CA LYS A 306 7.06 2.21 11.62
C LYS A 306 7.27 3.49 12.43
N ALA A 307 6.23 3.88 13.16
CA ALA A 307 6.29 5.00 14.09
C ALA A 307 7.19 4.69 15.30
N PRO A 308 7.98 5.68 15.79
CA PRO A 308 8.62 5.56 17.09
C PRO A 308 7.55 5.55 18.20
N ASN A 309 7.81 4.78 19.26
CA ASN A 309 7.05 4.80 20.52
C ASN A 309 5.53 4.69 20.38
N ASN A 310 5.05 3.78 19.51
CA ASN A 310 3.61 3.57 19.24
C ASN A 310 2.84 4.82 18.77
N SER A 311 3.54 5.81 18.21
CA SER A 311 2.94 7.04 17.69
C SER A 311 2.03 6.80 16.47
N SER A 312 1.28 7.83 16.08
CA SER A 312 0.18 7.71 15.11
C SER A 312 0.59 7.58 13.64
N GLY A 313 1.84 7.84 13.26
CA GLY A 313 2.31 7.67 11.88
C GLY A 313 3.79 7.38 11.85
N GLY A 314 4.22 6.47 10.96
CA GLY A 314 5.61 6.13 10.74
C GLY A 314 6.28 7.09 9.79
N SER A 315 6.98 6.55 8.81
CA SER A 315 7.73 7.29 7.82
C SER A 315 6.86 7.71 6.62
N LEU A 316 7.45 8.55 5.77
CA LEU A 316 6.93 8.80 4.43
C LEU A 316 7.09 7.54 3.57
N TYR A 317 6.04 7.18 2.85
CA TYR A 317 6.04 6.12 1.85
C TYR A 317 5.51 6.66 0.53
N TYR A 318 6.20 6.36 -0.57
CA TYR A 318 5.91 6.94 -1.87
C TYR A 318 5.80 5.85 -2.95
N ASN A 319 4.59 5.63 -3.48
CA ASN A 319 4.42 4.85 -4.71
C ASN A 319 4.61 5.79 -5.91
N TYR A 320 5.83 5.83 -6.42
CA TYR A 320 6.22 6.64 -7.57
C TYR A 320 5.80 5.94 -8.87
N SER A 321 4.86 6.53 -9.63
CA SER A 321 4.36 5.97 -10.88
C SER A 321 4.71 6.83 -12.09
N SER A 322 4.28 6.41 -13.27
CA SER A 322 4.48 7.16 -14.52
C SER A 322 3.75 8.51 -14.51
N VAL A 323 2.67 8.62 -13.72
CA VAL A 323 1.95 9.87 -13.54
C VAL A 323 2.82 10.88 -12.79
N GLU A 324 3.47 10.48 -11.70
CA GLU A 324 4.37 11.37 -10.98
C GLU A 324 5.64 11.67 -11.77
N LYS A 325 6.19 10.66 -12.47
CA LYS A 325 7.34 10.85 -13.36
C LYS A 325 7.08 11.90 -14.45
N SER A 326 5.91 11.85 -15.08
CA SER A 326 5.56 12.79 -16.16
C SER A 326 5.34 14.23 -15.69
N ARG A 327 5.12 14.44 -14.38
CA ARG A 327 5.05 15.78 -13.76
C ARG A 327 6.42 16.43 -13.56
N GLY A 328 7.51 15.68 -13.78
CA GLY A 328 8.87 16.19 -13.69
C GLY A 328 9.38 16.35 -12.27
N ASP A 329 10.63 16.75 -12.16
CA ASP A 329 11.41 16.80 -10.92
C ASP A 329 10.93 17.86 -9.91
N SER A 330 10.27 18.91 -10.39
CA SER A 330 9.66 19.98 -9.58
C SER A 330 8.38 19.59 -8.86
N TYR A 331 7.79 18.42 -9.15
CA TYR A 331 6.55 17.97 -8.50
C TYR A 331 6.79 17.55 -7.04
N CYS A 332 6.12 18.21 -6.10
CA CYS A 332 6.29 17.93 -4.66
C CYS A 332 5.02 17.42 -3.98
N GLY A 333 4.07 16.88 -4.75
CA GLY A 333 2.79 16.37 -4.21
C GLY A 333 1.86 17.43 -3.63
N ASP A 334 2.05 18.71 -3.98
CA ASP A 334 1.33 19.84 -3.37
C ASP A 334 -0.17 19.88 -3.72
N GLU A 335 -0.61 19.12 -4.74
CA GLU A 335 -2.00 19.07 -5.17
C GLU A 335 -2.86 18.15 -4.30
N ASN A 336 -4.06 18.63 -3.96
CA ASN A 336 -5.11 17.89 -3.26
C ASN A 336 -4.67 17.28 -1.91
N LEU A 337 -3.73 17.91 -1.21
CA LEU A 337 -3.27 17.43 0.08
C LEU A 337 -4.37 17.54 1.14
N MET A 338 -4.65 16.42 1.81
CA MET A 338 -5.62 16.34 2.91
C MET A 338 -5.01 16.86 4.21
N LYS A 339 -4.61 18.14 4.25
CA LYS A 339 -4.04 18.78 5.44
C LYS A 339 -5.13 19.03 6.48
N LYS A 340 -4.80 18.86 7.77
CA LYS A 340 -5.74 18.99 8.89
C LYS A 340 -5.39 20.15 9.82
#